data_AF-A0AAW2MXJ4-F1
#
_entry.id   AF-A0AAW2MXJ4-F1
#
_cell.length_a   1.000
_cell.length_b   1.000
_cell.length_c   1.000
_cell.angle_alpha   90.00
_cell.angle_beta   90.00
_cell.angle_gamma   90.00
#
_symmetry.space_group_name_H-M   'P 1'
#
loop_
_entity.id
_entity.type
_entity.pdbx_description
1 polymer ?
#
loop_
_entity_poly.entity_id
_entity_poly.type
_entity_poly.pdbx_seq_one_letter_code
_entity_poly.pdbx_strand_id
1 'polypeptide(L)'
;MNQNMEETKANTDRLPRPRPDQNGAVESSATTARALWESLKKKYKTEDAGLKKFIVGKFLDFKMVDSKTVMNQVQEFQMILHDLHAEGMKLSESFQVAAMIEENGA
;
A
#
# COMPACT_ATOMS: atom_id res chain seq x y z
N MET A 1 -71.01 33.69 -20.17
CA MET A 1 -70.49 32.58 -19.34
C MET A 1 -69.55 31.78 -20.20
N ASN A 2 -68.24 31.89 -19.98
CA ASN A 2 -67.27 30.92 -20.48
C ASN A 2 -66.25 30.73 -19.36
N GLN A 3 -66.32 29.55 -18.77
CA GLN A 3 -65.36 29.02 -17.82
C GLN A 3 -64.06 28.70 -18.56
N ASN A 4 -62.96 28.76 -17.80
CA ASN A 4 -61.68 28.04 -17.94
C ASN A 4 -60.50 28.97 -17.68
N MET A 5 -60.46 29.46 -16.44
CA MET A 5 -59.24 29.74 -15.71
C MET A 5 -58.86 28.44 -14.99
N GLU A 6 -57.56 28.19 -14.82
CA GLU A 6 -56.94 26.97 -14.25
C GLU A 6 -56.81 25.81 -15.29
N GLU A 7 -55.66 25.25 -15.63
CA GLU A 7 -54.39 25.11 -14.90
C GLU A 7 -53.20 25.17 -15.88
N THR A 8 -52.40 26.21 -15.76
CA THR A 8 -50.98 26.19 -16.15
C THR A 8 -50.18 25.69 -14.96
N LYS A 9 -49.45 24.56 -15.09
CA LYS A 9 -48.15 24.21 -14.46
C LYS A 9 -47.98 22.69 -14.30
N ALA A 10 -47.57 21.98 -15.36
CA ALA A 10 -46.93 20.67 -15.24
C ALA A 10 -46.28 20.23 -16.56
N ASN A 11 -45.35 21.01 -17.11
CA ASN A 11 -44.57 20.54 -18.26
C ASN A 11 -43.12 21.04 -18.22
N THR A 12 -42.44 20.73 -17.13
CA THR A 12 -40.98 20.90 -17.04
C THR A 12 -40.38 19.82 -16.14
N ASP A 13 -40.67 18.53 -16.38
CA ASP A 13 -39.89 17.47 -15.72
C ASP A 13 -39.90 16.10 -16.44
N ARG A 14 -39.71 16.09 -17.76
CA ARG A 14 -39.36 14.85 -18.46
C ARG A 14 -38.08 15.03 -19.26
N LEU A 15 -36.96 15.14 -18.54
CA LEU A 15 -35.71 14.65 -19.12
C LEU A 15 -35.89 13.14 -19.42
N PRO A 16 -35.44 12.66 -20.59
CA PRO A 16 -35.48 11.24 -20.90
C PRO A 16 -34.79 10.46 -19.78
N ARG A 17 -35.49 9.46 -19.20
CA ARG A 17 -34.83 8.54 -18.26
C ARG A 17 -33.58 7.96 -18.94
N PRO A 18 -32.41 7.98 -18.29
CA PRO A 18 -31.23 7.33 -18.83
C PRO A 18 -31.56 5.87 -19.12
N ARG A 19 -31.24 5.40 -20.33
CA ARG A 19 -31.46 4.00 -20.69
C ARG A 19 -30.71 3.09 -19.68
N PRO A 20 -31.35 2.01 -19.18
CA PRO A 20 -30.73 1.12 -18.20
C PRO A 20 -29.58 0.27 -18.77
N ASP A 21 -29.27 0.37 -20.07
CA ASP A 21 -28.19 -0.36 -20.74
C ASP A 21 -26.80 0.26 -20.52
N GLN A 22 -26.72 1.49 -19.97
CA GLN A 22 -25.45 2.22 -19.84
C GLN A 22 -24.71 1.96 -18.51
N ASN A 23 -25.38 1.32 -17.54
CA ASN A 23 -24.78 1.02 -16.23
C ASN A 23 -24.02 -0.32 -16.21
N GLY A 24 -24.23 -1.20 -17.20
CA GLY A 24 -23.60 -2.52 -17.25
C GLY A 24 -22.12 -2.50 -17.64
N ALA A 25 -21.69 -1.52 -18.44
CA ALA A 25 -20.30 -1.43 -18.91
C ALA A 25 -19.33 -0.90 -17.83
N VAL A 26 -19.80 0.01 -16.97
CA VAL A 26 -18.98 0.61 -15.90
C VAL A 26 -18.72 -0.40 -14.77
N GLU A 27 -19.72 -1.23 -14.45
CA GLU A 27 -19.58 -2.34 -13.51
C GLU A 27 -18.62 -3.42 -14.05
N SER A 28 -18.69 -3.76 -15.34
CA SER A 28 -17.82 -4.79 -15.95
C SER A 28 -16.34 -4.43 -15.85
N SER A 29 -15.95 -3.21 -16.24
CA SER A 29 -14.54 -2.78 -16.17
C SER A 29 -14.04 -2.68 -14.72
N ALA A 30 -14.85 -2.17 -13.79
CA ALA A 30 -14.49 -2.09 -12.37
C ALA A 30 -14.34 -3.49 -11.74
N THR A 31 -15.21 -4.42 -12.13
CA THR A 31 -15.15 -5.82 -11.68
C THR A 31 -13.94 -6.55 -12.27
N THR A 32 -13.61 -6.31 -13.54
CA THR A 32 -12.40 -6.84 -14.18
C THR A 32 -11.13 -6.25 -13.58
N ALA A 33 -11.07 -4.94 -13.32
CA ALA A 33 -9.92 -4.30 -12.68
C ALA A 33 -9.70 -4.83 -11.26
N ARG A 34 -10.78 -5.03 -10.48
CA ARG A 34 -10.71 -5.63 -9.14
C ARG A 34 -10.23 -7.08 -9.20
N ALA A 35 -10.74 -7.88 -10.13
CA ALA A 35 -10.31 -9.27 -10.32
C ALA A 35 -8.85 -9.38 -10.78
N LEU A 36 -8.40 -8.46 -11.64
CA LEU A 36 -7.01 -8.36 -12.06
C LEU A 36 -6.11 -7.99 -10.87
N TRP A 37 -6.51 -6.99 -10.07
CA TRP A 37 -5.80 -6.59 -8.85
C TRP A 37 -5.66 -7.73 -7.84
N GLU A 38 -6.74 -8.47 -7.56
CA GLU A 38 -6.68 -9.64 -6.68
C GLU A 38 -5.86 -10.80 -7.26
N SER A 39 -5.87 -10.99 -8.58
CA SER A 39 -5.02 -11.98 -9.26
C SER A 39 -3.55 -11.62 -9.16
N LEU A 40 -3.21 -10.34 -9.32
CA LEU A 40 -1.85 -9.83 -9.12
C LEU A 40 -1.44 -10.01 -7.65
N LYS A 41 -2.26 -9.54 -6.71
CA LYS A 41 -2.05 -9.72 -5.27
C LYS A 41 -1.86 -11.17 -4.88
N LYS A 42 -2.57 -12.11 -5.50
CA LYS A 42 -2.42 -13.57 -5.27
C LYS A 42 -1.12 -14.13 -5.88
N LYS A 43 -0.75 -13.73 -7.09
CA LYS A 43 0.50 -14.18 -7.74
C LYS A 43 1.76 -13.63 -7.07
N TYR A 44 1.68 -12.40 -6.56
CA TYR A 44 2.78 -11.70 -5.91
C TYR A 44 2.67 -11.71 -4.38
N LYS A 45 1.72 -12.47 -3.81
CA LYS A 45 1.58 -12.77 -2.37
C LYS A 45 2.76 -13.53 -1.75
N THR A 46 3.89 -13.55 -2.46
CA THR A 46 5.23 -13.93 -2.01
C THR A 46 5.94 -12.77 -1.31
N GLU A 47 5.34 -11.57 -1.30
CA GLU A 47 5.86 -10.35 -0.65
C GLU A 47 6.34 -10.64 0.77
N ASP A 48 5.63 -11.44 1.58
CA ASP A 48 6.04 -11.71 2.96
C ASP A 48 7.38 -12.48 3.03
N ALA A 49 7.55 -13.59 2.31
CA ALA A 49 8.78 -14.37 2.38
C ALA A 49 9.98 -13.70 1.68
N GLY A 50 9.73 -13.02 0.56
CA GLY A 50 10.76 -12.33 -0.21
C GLY A 50 11.27 -11.07 0.49
N LEU A 51 10.35 -10.27 1.02
CA LEU A 51 10.67 -9.03 1.76
C LEU A 51 11.36 -9.35 3.08
N LYS A 52 10.87 -10.34 3.84
CA LYS A 52 11.54 -10.83 5.06
C LYS A 52 12.97 -11.26 4.78
N LYS A 53 13.18 -12.09 3.75
CA LYS A 53 14.52 -12.56 3.38
C LYS A 53 15.43 -11.39 2.94
N PHE A 54 14.88 -10.41 2.23
CA PHE A 54 15.62 -9.22 1.81
C PHE A 54 16.04 -8.34 3.00
N ILE A 55 15.12 -8.08 3.94
CA ILE A 55 15.39 -7.28 5.14
C ILE A 55 16.42 -7.97 6.03
N VAL A 56 16.29 -9.29 6.24
CA VAL A 56 17.29 -10.08 6.97
C VAL A 56 18.65 -10.02 6.26
N GLY A 57 18.69 -10.10 4.93
CA GLY A 57 19.91 -9.92 4.15
C GLY A 57 20.54 -8.55 4.38
N LYS A 58 19.77 -7.47 4.27
CA LYS A 58 20.25 -6.10 4.56
C LYS A 58 20.80 -5.94 5.98
N PHE A 59 20.18 -6.60 6.97
CA PHE A 59 20.66 -6.59 8.34
C PHE A 59 22.00 -7.30 8.49
N LEU A 60 22.14 -8.49 7.91
CA LEU A 60 23.38 -9.28 7.96
C LEU A 60 24.54 -8.63 7.18
N ASP A 61 24.22 -7.93 6.10
CA ASP A 61 25.19 -7.23 5.26
C ASP A 61 25.55 -5.84 5.79
N PHE A 62 24.84 -5.32 6.81
CA PHE A 62 25.12 -4.01 7.37
C PHE A 62 26.47 -4.00 8.06
N LYS A 63 27.33 -3.08 7.64
CA LYS A 63 28.63 -2.81 8.27
C LYS A 63 28.82 -1.32 8.36
N MET A 64 29.45 -0.90 9.44
CA MET A 64 29.85 0.47 9.57
C MET A 64 31.00 0.77 8.57
N VAL A 65 31.06 1.99 8.07
CA VAL A 65 32.05 2.42 7.08
C VAL A 65 32.60 3.79 7.48
N ASP A 66 33.93 3.92 7.49
CA ASP A 66 34.63 5.15 7.91
C ASP A 66 34.28 6.38 7.06
N SER A 67 33.79 6.15 5.84
CA SER A 67 33.36 7.21 4.91
C SER A 67 32.08 7.94 5.34
N LYS A 68 31.30 7.40 6.29
CA LYS A 68 30.04 7.97 6.76
C LYS A 68 30.15 8.43 8.21
N THR A 69 29.41 9.47 8.58
CA THR A 69 29.31 9.87 9.99
C THR A 69 28.62 8.78 10.82
N VAL A 70 28.98 8.65 12.09
CA VAL A 70 28.33 7.70 13.01
C VAL A 70 26.82 7.90 13.05
N MET A 71 26.35 9.15 13.04
CA MET A 71 24.92 9.47 13.05
C MET A 71 24.19 8.90 11.83
N ASN A 72 24.75 9.07 10.63
CA ASN A 72 24.13 8.55 9.40
C ASN A 72 24.08 7.01 9.43
N GLN A 73 25.12 6.37 9.94
CA GLN A 73 25.19 4.91 10.05
C GLN A 73 24.16 4.38 11.07
N VAL A 74 24.01 5.04 12.22
CA VAL A 74 22.98 4.71 13.22
C VAL A 74 21.58 4.86 12.62
N GLN A 75 21.33 5.91 11.83
CA GLN A 75 20.04 6.10 11.17
C GLN A 75 19.75 5.01 10.14
N GLU A 76 20.75 4.62 9.33
CA GLU A 76 20.64 3.50 8.39
C GLU A 76 20.31 2.18 9.11
N PHE A 77 20.98 1.91 10.24
CA PHE A 77 20.71 0.72 11.05
C PHE A 77 19.31 0.74 11.67
N GLN A 78 18.87 1.89 12.20
CA GLN A 78 17.53 2.07 12.76
C GLN A 78 16.43 1.81 11.73
N MET A 79 16.65 2.20 10.47
CA MET A 79 15.71 1.90 9.39
C MET A 79 15.61 0.39 9.14
N ILE A 80 16.73 -0.34 9.15
CA ILE A 80 16.72 -1.81 8.99
C ILE A 80 15.97 -2.48 10.15
N LEU A 81 16.19 -2.03 11.39
CA LEU A 81 15.46 -2.53 12.56
C LEU A 81 13.95 -2.23 12.49
N HIS A 82 13.58 -1.05 11.99
CA HIS A 82 12.19 -0.68 11.78
C HIS A 82 11.52 -1.62 10.77
N ASP A 83 12.18 -1.90 9.65
CA ASP A 83 11.68 -2.82 8.62
C ASP A 83 11.56 -4.26 9.18
N LEU A 84 12.52 -4.72 10.00
CA LEU A 84 12.45 -6.00 10.70
C LEU A 84 11.22 -6.08 11.62
N HIS A 85 10.98 -5.03 12.41
CA HIS A 85 9.81 -4.95 13.28
C HIS A 85 8.48 -4.91 12.53
N ALA A 86 8.41 -4.18 11.42
CA ALA A 86 7.21 -4.11 10.58
C ALA A 86 6.81 -5.50 10.04
N GLU A 87 7.80 -6.35 9.77
CA GLU A 87 7.61 -7.74 9.33
C GLU A 87 7.39 -8.74 10.50
N GLY A 88 7.33 -8.26 11.75
CA GLY A 88 7.14 -9.10 12.94
C GLY A 88 8.41 -9.81 13.43
N MET A 89 9.59 -9.45 12.90
CA MET A 89 10.88 -10.02 13.28
C MET A 89 11.50 -9.16 14.40
N LYS A 90 11.11 -9.42 15.64
CA LYS A 90 11.64 -8.70 16.81
C LYS A 90 12.95 -9.31 17.29
N LEU A 91 14.00 -8.47 17.37
CA LEU A 91 15.30 -8.82 17.94
C LEU A 91 15.40 -8.31 19.39
N SER A 92 16.15 -9.00 20.25
CA SER A 92 16.41 -8.51 21.61
C SER A 92 17.30 -7.27 21.58
N GLU A 93 17.10 -6.33 22.52
CA GLU A 93 17.93 -5.12 22.63
C GLU A 93 19.42 -5.46 22.77
N SER A 94 19.75 -6.51 23.53
CA SER A 94 21.12 -7.02 23.65
C SER A 94 21.74 -7.43 22.32
N PHE A 95 20.95 -8.05 21.43
CA PHE A 95 21.40 -8.47 20.11
C PHE A 95 21.55 -7.27 19.17
N GLN A 96 20.65 -6.29 19.25
CA GLN A 96 20.75 -5.04 18.48
C GLN A 96 22.02 -4.26 18.85
N VAL A 97 22.30 -4.12 20.15
CA VAL A 97 23.52 -3.46 20.65
C VAL A 97 24.77 -4.24 20.25
N ALA A 98 24.76 -5.57 20.37
CA ALA A 98 25.88 -6.40 19.94
C ALA A 98 26.17 -6.24 18.44
N ALA A 99 25.15 -6.29 17.58
CA ALA A 99 25.30 -6.12 16.13
C ALA A 99 25.84 -4.73 15.72
N MET A 100 25.55 -3.67 16.51
CA MET A 100 26.14 -2.36 16.29
C MET A 100 27.61 -2.27 16.74
N ILE A 101 27.99 -3.03 17.76
CA ILE A 101 29.34 -3.02 18.35
C ILE A 101 30.27 -3.99 17.63
N GLU A 102 29.73 -4.99 16.93
CA GLU A 102 30.49 -6.00 16.19
C GLU A 102 31.15 -5.41 14.93
N GLU A 103 32.17 -4.59 15.15
CA GLU A 103 33.22 -4.25 14.20
C GLU A 103 34.56 -4.06 14.96
N ASN A 104 35.60 -4.76 14.49
CA ASN A 104 37.01 -4.79 14.93
C ASN A 104 37.49 -5.99 15.76
N GLY A 105 37.15 -7.21 15.37
CA GLY A 105 37.69 -8.44 15.97
C GLY A 105 38.00 -9.57 15.00
N ALA A 106 38.61 -9.30 13.83
CA ALA A 106 39.34 -10.28 13.02
C ALA A 106 40.31 -9.58 12.06
#